data_AF-U5ESG2-F1
#
_entry.id   AF-U5ESG2-F1
#
_cell.length_a   1.000
_cell.length_b   1.000
_cell.length_c   1.000
_cell.angle_alpha   90.00
_cell.angle_beta   90.00
_cell.angle_gamma   90.00
#
_symmetry.space_group_name_H-M   'P 1'
#
loop_
_entity.id
_entity.type
_entity.pdbx_description
1 polymer ?
#
loop_
_entity_poly.entity_id
_entity_poly.type
_entity_poly.pdbx_seq_one_letter_code
_entity_poly.pdbx_strand_id
1 'polypeptide(L)'
;GASSSSNSSISPRTAPNCARCRNHALKIPLRGHKRFCKYRYCGCEKCRMTAERQRDMAHKTAQRRAEIQDKERTLCVGEIPAPPNHIQVSSGGSSNGQPISSPTNKSTPTPDVHIDPESSNSSIIGVSSSPRKYIHPINGNPHIVEQQLMQNDILLEKSHQLLEKFNYPWELLHLMYTILKYSRANIEEAARRIEEGQYVVNEYSKLHNLNMYDGVEIRGSNRQCG
;
A
#
# COMPACT_ATOMS: atom_id res chain seq x y z
N GLY A 1 1.78 16.22 52.72
CA GLY A 1 1.83 14.77 52.48
C GLY A 1 2.63 14.53 51.24
N ALA A 2 3.79 13.87 51.37
CA ALA A 2 4.60 13.44 50.24
C ALA A 2 4.00 12.15 49.67
N SER A 3 3.77 12.11 48.36
CA SER A 3 3.42 10.87 47.64
C SER A 3 4.49 10.62 46.58
N SER A 4 5.18 9.52 46.81
CA SER A 4 6.38 9.02 46.17
C SER A 4 6.22 8.59 44.71
N SER A 5 7.25 8.97 43.95
CA SER A 5 7.82 8.48 42.69
C SER A 5 7.46 7.06 42.23
N SER A 6 7.33 6.88 40.91
CA SER A 6 7.77 5.65 40.24
C SER A 6 8.51 6.00 38.94
N ASN A 7 9.79 6.33 39.11
CA ASN A 7 10.75 6.49 38.04
C ASN A 7 11.00 5.09 37.43
N SER A 8 10.51 4.85 36.22
CA SER A 8 10.66 3.54 35.56
C SER A 8 12.05 3.47 34.94
N SER A 9 12.98 2.89 35.70
CA SER A 9 14.34 2.57 35.30
C SER A 9 14.40 1.89 33.92
N ILE A 10 15.20 2.47 33.03
CA ILE A 10 15.55 1.95 31.71
C ILE A 10 16.36 0.65 31.91
N SER A 11 15.67 -0.46 32.13
CA SER A 11 16.28 -1.79 32.02
C SER A 11 16.56 -2.05 30.53
N PRO A 12 17.76 -2.51 30.13
CA PRO A 12 18.01 -2.92 28.76
C PRO A 12 16.99 -4.01 28.44
N ARG A 13 16.08 -3.74 27.49
CA ARG A 13 14.99 -4.66 27.15
C ARG A 13 15.62 -5.95 26.67
N THR A 14 15.55 -7.01 27.48
CA THR A 14 15.96 -8.36 27.08
C THR A 14 15.33 -8.66 25.72
N ALA A 15 16.14 -9.14 24.78
CA ALA A 15 15.67 -9.40 23.42
C ALA A 15 14.44 -10.33 23.46
N PRO A 16 13.34 -9.98 22.77
CA PRO A 16 12.09 -10.71 22.91
C PRO A 16 12.21 -12.14 22.38
N ASN A 17 11.54 -13.08 23.03
CA ASN A 17 11.39 -14.44 22.53
C ASN A 17 10.24 -14.54 21.50
N CYS A 18 10.28 -15.59 20.69
CA CYS A 18 9.22 -15.91 19.75
C CYS A 18 7.92 -16.29 20.48
N ALA A 19 6.88 -15.48 20.30
CA ALA A 19 5.58 -15.70 20.94
C ALA A 19 4.94 -17.05 20.53
N ARG A 20 5.06 -17.44 19.25
CA ARG A 20 4.52 -18.72 18.76
C ARG A 20 5.21 -19.92 19.41
N CYS A 21 6.55 -19.90 19.50
CA CYS A 21 7.30 -20.95 20.19
C CYS A 21 6.95 -21.02 21.67
N ARG A 22 6.82 -19.87 22.34
CA ARG A 22 6.43 -19.79 23.74
C ARG A 22 5.07 -20.44 24.01
N ASN A 23 4.11 -20.30 23.10
CA ASN A 23 2.79 -20.95 23.21
C ASN A 23 2.87 -22.49 23.20
N HIS A 24 3.93 -23.04 22.61
CA HIS A 24 4.24 -24.47 22.54
C HIS A 24 5.39 -24.86 23.48
N ALA A 25 5.60 -24.09 24.57
CA ALA A 25 6.62 -24.32 25.59
C ALA A 25 8.08 -24.28 25.12
N LEU A 26 8.37 -23.77 23.91
CA LEU A 26 9.73 -23.55 23.42
C LEU A 26 10.17 -22.10 23.62
N LYS A 27 11.33 -21.88 24.23
CA LYS A 27 11.92 -20.55 24.41
C LYS A 27 13.01 -20.32 23.36
N ILE A 28 12.65 -19.66 22.26
CA ILE A 28 13.59 -19.34 21.18
C ILE A 28 13.66 -17.81 21.03
N PRO A 29 14.86 -17.19 20.94
CA PRO A 29 14.99 -15.77 20.69
C PRO A 29 14.35 -15.39 19.35
N LEU A 30 13.69 -14.21 19.27
CA LEU A 30 12.98 -13.81 18.06
C LEU A 30 13.91 -13.37 16.92
N ARG A 31 15.12 -12.88 17.24
CA ARG A 31 16.10 -12.40 16.26
C ARG A 31 16.47 -13.53 15.29
N GLY A 32 16.21 -13.32 13.99
CA GLY A 32 16.47 -14.31 12.92
C GLY A 32 15.48 -15.49 12.85
N HIS A 33 14.61 -15.66 13.84
CA HIS A 33 13.81 -16.89 13.98
C HIS A 33 12.49 -16.89 13.17
N LYS A 34 11.95 -15.72 12.77
CA LYS A 34 10.62 -15.60 12.13
C LYS A 34 10.43 -16.49 10.88
N ARG A 35 11.48 -16.68 10.07
CA ARG A 35 11.41 -17.48 8.84
C ARG A 35 11.50 -18.98 9.10
N PHE A 36 12.28 -19.38 10.10
CA PHE A 36 12.57 -20.78 10.43
C PHE A 36 11.72 -21.32 11.60
N CYS A 37 10.69 -20.59 12.01
CA CYS A 37 9.83 -20.99 13.12
C CYS A 37 8.99 -22.21 12.74
N LYS A 38 9.19 -23.33 13.45
CA LYS A 38 8.41 -24.56 13.32
C LYS A 38 6.89 -24.33 13.41
N TYR A 39 6.46 -23.36 14.22
CA TYR A 39 5.04 -23.04 14.45
C TYR A 39 4.55 -21.82 13.65
N ARG A 40 5.28 -21.39 12.62
CA ARG A 40 4.96 -20.20 11.81
C ARG A 40 3.53 -20.19 11.26
N TYR A 41 2.99 -21.36 10.93
CA TYR A 41 1.63 -21.54 10.40
C TYR A 41 0.70 -22.30 11.35
N CYS A 42 1.08 -22.46 12.62
CA CYS A 42 0.21 -23.12 13.59
C CYS A 42 -1.09 -22.33 13.82
N GLY A 43 -2.23 -23.04 13.77
CA GLY A 43 -3.59 -22.52 13.98
C GLY A 43 -4.23 -22.93 15.31
N CYS A 44 -3.45 -23.37 16.30
CA CYS A 44 -3.99 -23.71 17.63
C CYS A 44 -4.54 -22.48 18.36
N GLU A 45 -5.40 -22.70 19.36
CA GLU A 45 -6.08 -21.63 20.10
C GLU A 45 -5.12 -20.55 20.63
N LYS A 46 -4.05 -20.98 21.31
CA LYS A 46 -3.03 -20.06 21.86
C LYS A 46 -2.39 -19.18 20.77
N CYS A 47 -2.10 -19.77 19.61
CA CYS A 47 -1.51 -19.05 18.47
C CYS A 47 -2.51 -18.10 17.80
N ARG A 48 -3.79 -18.49 17.71
CA ARG A 48 -4.88 -17.64 17.20
C ARG A 48 -5.10 -16.42 18.10
N MET A 49 -5.21 -16.61 19.42
CA MET A 49 -5.33 -15.52 20.40
C MET A 49 -4.12 -14.56 20.36
N THR A 50 -2.91 -15.11 20.17
CA THR A 50 -1.70 -14.28 20.05
C THR A 50 -1.72 -13.44 18.77
N ALA A 51 -2.18 -14.01 17.65
CA ALA A 51 -2.31 -13.28 16.39
C ALA A 51 -3.35 -12.16 16.48
N GLU A 52 -4.46 -12.39 17.17
CA GLU A 52 -5.46 -11.37 17.46
C GLU A 52 -4.89 -10.21 18.28
N ARG A 53 -4.25 -10.52 19.42
CA ARG A 53 -3.59 -9.49 20.23
C ARG A 53 -2.56 -8.67 19.44
N GLN A 54 -1.84 -9.29 18.52
CA GLN A 54 -0.89 -8.59 17.65
C GLN A 54 -1.58 -7.64 16.67
N ARG A 55 -2.75 -8.02 16.12
CA ARG A 55 -3.58 -7.14 15.29
C ARG A 55 -4.01 -5.91 16.09
N ASP A 56 -4.49 -6.10 17.31
CA ASP A 56 -4.94 -4.99 18.17
C ASP A 56 -3.79 -4.06 18.56
N MET A 57 -2.63 -4.62 18.92
CA MET A 57 -1.45 -3.82 19.23
C MET A 57 -0.96 -3.03 18.01
N ALA A 58 -1.02 -3.63 16.81
CA ALA A 58 -0.68 -2.93 15.58
C ALA A 58 -1.63 -1.75 15.34
N HIS A 59 -2.94 -1.96 15.50
CA HIS A 59 -3.95 -0.90 15.36
C HIS A 59 -3.72 0.24 16.36
N LYS A 60 -3.57 -0.08 17.65
CA LYS A 60 -3.30 0.93 18.71
C LYS A 60 -1.98 1.67 18.47
N THR A 61 -0.96 0.97 17.98
CA THR A 61 0.34 1.59 17.66
C THR A 61 0.22 2.53 16.45
N ALA A 62 -0.56 2.15 15.44
CA ALA A 62 -0.83 2.99 14.28
C ALA A 62 -1.60 4.25 14.68
N GLN A 63 -2.67 4.12 15.47
CA GLN A 63 -3.45 5.25 15.99
C GLN A 63 -2.57 6.23 16.77
N ARG A 64 -1.78 5.74 17.74
CA ARG A 64 -0.88 6.60 18.50
C ARG A 64 0.14 7.31 17.62
N ARG A 65 0.68 6.65 16.60
CA ARG A 65 1.62 7.27 15.65
C ARG A 65 0.95 8.36 14.82
N ALA A 66 -0.28 8.14 14.37
CA ALA A 66 -1.07 9.14 13.67
C ALA A 66 -1.34 10.36 14.57
N GLU A 67 -1.81 10.15 15.81
CA GLU A 67 -2.04 11.23 16.78
C GLU A 67 -0.77 12.05 17.07
N ILE A 68 0.40 11.41 17.16
CA ILE A 68 1.68 12.10 17.36
C ILE A 68 2.03 12.93 16.11
N GLN A 69 1.86 12.37 14.91
CA GLN A 69 2.12 13.08 13.66
C GLN A 69 1.18 14.27 13.46
N ASP A 70 -0.10 14.12 13.81
CA ASP A 70 -1.10 15.19 13.73
C ASP A 70 -0.81 16.30 14.75
N LYS A 71 -0.36 15.94 15.96
CA LYS A 71 0.12 16.91 16.97
C LYS A 71 1.36 17.65 16.50
N GLU A 72 2.34 16.97 15.92
CA GLU A 72 3.54 17.62 15.36
C GLU A 72 3.17 18.56 14.20
N ARG A 73 2.18 18.21 13.36
CA ARG A 73 1.66 19.09 12.31
C ARG A 73 0.89 20.30 12.84
N THR A 74 0.03 20.11 13.84
CA THR A 74 -0.70 21.22 14.48
C THR A 74 0.23 22.18 15.23
N LEU A 75 1.37 21.71 15.75
CA LEU A 75 2.37 22.58 16.36
C LEU A 75 3.25 23.34 15.35
N CYS A 76 3.36 22.86 14.11
CA CYS A 76 4.09 23.54 13.02
C CYS A 76 3.22 24.50 12.18
N VAL A 77 1.89 24.43 12.31
CA VAL A 77 0.94 25.37 11.68
C VAL A 77 0.46 26.33 12.74
N GLY A 78 1.12 27.50 12.82
CA GLY A 78 0.51 28.67 13.46
C GLY A 78 -0.87 28.92 12.87
N GLU A 79 -1.82 29.26 13.74
CA GLU A 79 -3.23 29.53 13.44
C GLU A 79 -3.43 30.28 12.12
N ILE A 80 -4.28 29.74 11.25
CA ILE A 80 -4.96 30.55 10.22
C ILE A 80 -6.46 30.50 10.53
N PRO A 81 -7.06 31.58 11.06
CA PRO A 81 -8.50 31.76 11.04
C PRO A 81 -8.94 32.16 9.63
N ALA A 82 -9.96 31.48 9.08
CA ALA A 82 -10.65 31.89 7.85
C ALA A 82 -11.85 32.84 8.19
N PRO A 83 -12.53 33.45 7.20
CA PRO A 83 -12.21 34.70 6.47
C PRO A 83 -13.30 35.80 6.68
N PRO A 84 -13.20 37.01 6.06
CA PRO A 84 -14.01 37.25 4.85
C PRO A 84 -13.43 38.26 3.78
N ASN A 85 -13.77 37.97 2.51
CA ASN A 85 -13.87 38.77 1.26
C ASN A 85 -13.38 40.23 1.15
N HIS A 86 -12.60 40.55 0.08
CA HIS A 86 -12.96 41.51 -1.02
C HIS A 86 -11.89 41.60 -2.16
N ILE A 87 -12.23 41.16 -3.39
CA ILE A 87 -12.09 41.76 -4.76
C ILE A 87 -11.09 42.97 -4.90
N GLN A 88 -10.14 43.16 -5.85
CA GLN A 88 -9.93 42.74 -7.27
C GLN A 88 -8.54 43.20 -7.86
N VAL A 89 -8.17 42.67 -9.04
CA VAL A 89 -7.41 43.26 -10.20
C VAL A 89 -5.86 43.21 -10.31
N SER A 90 -5.43 42.30 -11.21
CA SER A 90 -4.47 42.32 -12.34
C SER A 90 -3.19 43.21 -12.45
N SER A 91 -2.13 42.50 -12.89
CA SER A 91 -1.12 42.80 -13.94
C SER A 91 0.14 43.63 -13.68
N GLY A 92 1.31 42.99 -13.89
CA GLY A 92 2.40 43.53 -14.72
C GLY A 92 3.81 43.69 -14.09
N GLY A 93 4.81 43.00 -14.66
CA GLY A 93 6.10 43.63 -15.02
C GLY A 93 7.37 43.41 -14.16
N SER A 94 8.23 42.49 -14.62
CA SER A 94 9.70 42.61 -14.83
C SER A 94 10.70 43.05 -13.73
N SER A 95 11.64 42.13 -13.49
CA SER A 95 13.12 42.25 -13.68
C SER A 95 14.09 42.29 -12.48
N ASN A 96 15.04 41.35 -12.56
CA ASN A 96 16.47 41.37 -12.19
C ASN A 96 16.95 41.07 -10.76
N GLY A 97 17.86 40.09 -10.65
CA GLY A 97 18.88 40.00 -9.59
C GLY A 97 19.26 38.58 -9.12
N GLN A 98 20.19 37.92 -9.81
CA GLN A 98 20.97 36.76 -9.29
C GLN A 98 22.15 37.27 -8.41
N PRO A 99 22.72 36.49 -7.44
CA PRO A 99 23.48 35.26 -7.75
C PRO A 99 23.37 34.07 -6.77
N ILE A 100 23.39 32.87 -7.39
CA ILE A 100 24.18 31.66 -7.12
C ILE A 100 24.44 31.24 -5.66
N SER A 101 23.83 30.12 -5.24
CA SER A 101 24.44 29.01 -4.49
C SER A 101 23.49 27.79 -4.50
N SER A 102 23.94 26.66 -5.04
CA SER A 102 23.27 25.34 -5.05
C SER A 102 23.53 24.59 -3.72
N PRO A 103 22.75 23.58 -3.29
CA PRO A 103 22.56 22.32 -4.05
C PRO A 103 21.13 21.72 -4.06
N THR A 104 20.81 21.14 -5.24
CA THR A 104 20.00 19.93 -5.51
C THR A 104 18.85 19.51 -4.58
N ASN A 105 17.62 19.54 -5.09
CA ASN A 105 16.82 18.32 -5.34
C ASN A 105 15.57 18.64 -6.20
N LYS A 106 15.39 17.87 -7.27
CA LYS A 106 14.32 18.00 -8.28
C LYS A 106 13.01 17.40 -7.77
N SER A 107 11.91 18.14 -7.84
CA SER A 107 10.54 17.61 -7.89
C SER A 107 9.59 18.68 -8.46
N THR A 108 8.99 18.38 -9.62
CA THR A 108 7.80 19.02 -10.19
C THR A 108 7.31 18.13 -11.35
N PRO A 109 6.06 18.22 -11.82
CA PRO A 109 4.79 18.42 -11.10
C PRO A 109 3.69 17.44 -11.58
N THR A 110 2.61 17.32 -10.81
CA THR A 110 1.29 16.85 -11.29
C THR A 110 0.31 18.02 -11.31
N PRO A 111 -0.63 18.11 -12.26
CA PRO A 111 -1.57 19.22 -12.33
C PRO A 111 -2.80 19.00 -11.43
N ASP A 112 -3.17 20.07 -10.73
CA ASP A 112 -4.46 20.26 -10.05
C ASP A 112 -5.54 20.60 -11.09
N VAL A 113 -6.72 19.98 -10.95
CA VAL A 113 -7.96 20.46 -11.58
C VAL A 113 -9.02 20.66 -10.50
N HIS A 114 -9.48 21.90 -10.51
CA HIS A 114 -10.55 22.59 -9.80
C HIS A 114 -11.90 21.86 -9.79
N ILE A 115 -12.60 21.85 -8.65
CA ILE A 115 -14.06 21.65 -8.54
C ILE A 115 -14.59 22.61 -7.48
N ASP A 116 -15.68 23.32 -7.80
CA ASP A 116 -16.83 23.65 -6.92
C ASP A 116 -17.88 24.46 -7.76
N PRO A 117 -19.13 24.69 -7.33
CA PRO A 117 -20.12 23.73 -6.79
C PRO A 117 -21.58 24.03 -7.26
N GLU A 118 -22.54 23.12 -7.01
CA GLU A 118 -23.99 23.34 -6.75
C GLU A 118 -24.65 21.94 -6.68
N SER A 119 -25.66 21.61 -5.89
CA SER A 119 -26.39 22.24 -4.78
C SER A 119 -27.31 21.13 -4.22
N SER A 120 -27.77 21.30 -2.98
CA SER A 120 -29.09 20.84 -2.50
C SER A 120 -29.28 19.35 -2.13
N ASN A 121 -29.19 19.06 -0.82
CA ASN A 121 -30.36 18.80 0.06
C ASN A 121 -30.12 17.73 1.16
N SER A 122 -30.03 18.24 2.40
CA SER A 122 -30.82 17.84 3.59
C SER A 122 -31.09 16.35 3.86
N SER A 123 -30.48 15.80 4.92
CA SER A 123 -31.12 15.72 6.26
C SER A 123 -30.46 14.67 7.17
N ILE A 124 -30.41 15.06 8.43
CA ILE A 124 -29.84 14.43 9.62
C ILE A 124 -30.58 13.13 10.01
N ILE A 125 -29.86 12.10 10.48
CA ILE A 125 -29.98 11.43 11.81
C ILE A 125 -28.68 10.62 12.06
N GLY A 126 -28.02 10.90 13.19
CA GLY A 126 -26.93 10.06 13.70
C GLY A 126 -27.45 9.00 14.68
N VAL A 127 -26.85 7.81 14.67
CA VAL A 127 -26.71 6.91 15.83
C VAL A 127 -25.43 6.08 15.68
N SER A 128 -24.66 6.00 16.77
CA SER A 128 -23.42 5.24 16.90
C SER A 128 -23.67 3.75 17.23
N SER A 129 -22.67 2.91 16.90
CA SER A 129 -22.21 1.68 17.63
C SER A 129 -22.16 0.36 16.83
N SER A 130 -20.97 0.03 16.28
CA SER A 130 -20.29 -1.29 16.30
C SER A 130 -20.97 -2.58 15.74
N PRO A 131 -20.25 -3.71 15.50
CA PRO A 131 -20.03 -4.19 14.14
C PRO A 131 -20.65 -5.55 13.77
N ARG A 132 -20.93 -5.68 12.46
CA ARG A 132 -21.20 -6.88 11.65
C ARG A 132 -22.42 -7.73 12.04
N LYS A 133 -23.39 -7.76 11.12
CA LYS A 133 -23.92 -8.98 10.47
C LYS A 133 -24.91 -8.59 9.36
N TYR A 134 -24.74 -9.19 8.19
CA TYR A 134 -25.58 -9.12 6.99
C TYR A 134 -25.74 -7.74 6.33
N ILE A 135 -25.10 -7.58 5.16
CA ILE A 135 -25.44 -6.52 4.21
C ILE A 135 -26.83 -6.88 3.65
N HIS A 136 -27.85 -6.14 4.09
CA HIS A 136 -29.10 -6.06 3.33
C HIS A 136 -28.88 -5.18 2.08
N PRO A 137 -29.55 -5.46 0.95
CA PRO A 137 -29.33 -4.71 -0.27
C PRO A 137 -29.72 -3.24 -0.09
N ILE A 138 -28.76 -2.37 -0.41
CA ILE A 138 -28.99 -0.96 -0.71
C ILE A 138 -29.96 -0.90 -1.90
N ASN A 139 -30.92 0.04 -1.89
CA ASN A 139 -31.81 0.36 -3.01
C ASN A 139 -31.02 0.74 -4.28
N GLY A 140 -30.46 -0.27 -4.95
CA GLY A 140 -29.95 -0.19 -6.31
C GLY A 140 -31.04 -0.70 -7.25
N ASN A 141 -31.32 0.06 -8.31
CA ASN A 141 -32.20 -0.37 -9.38
C ASN A 141 -31.74 -1.77 -9.88
N PRO A 142 -32.60 -2.80 -9.87
CA PRO A 142 -32.19 -4.19 -10.18
C PRO A 142 -31.46 -4.32 -11.52
N HIS A 143 -31.79 -3.46 -12.48
CA HIS A 143 -31.14 -3.38 -13.79
C HIS A 143 -29.63 -3.05 -13.73
N ILE A 144 -29.19 -2.25 -12.76
CA ILE A 144 -27.78 -1.85 -12.62
C ILE A 144 -26.94 -2.99 -12.03
N VAL A 145 -27.51 -3.75 -11.09
CA VAL A 145 -26.83 -4.88 -10.44
C VAL A 145 -26.64 -6.02 -11.44
N GLU A 146 -27.66 -6.30 -12.25
CA GLU A 146 -27.64 -7.33 -13.29
C GLU A 146 -26.63 -6.99 -14.40
N GLN A 147 -26.56 -5.73 -14.81
CA GLN A 147 -25.58 -5.24 -15.79
C GLN A 147 -24.14 -5.30 -15.26
N GLN A 148 -23.92 -5.02 -13.97
CA GLN A 148 -22.63 -5.13 -13.31
C GLN A 148 -22.16 -6.60 -13.22
N LEU A 149 -23.07 -7.53 -12.90
CA LEU A 149 -22.78 -8.97 -12.84
C LEU A 149 -22.39 -9.52 -14.22
N MET A 150 -23.15 -9.21 -15.25
CA MET A 150 -22.82 -9.59 -16.63
C MET A 150 -21.45 -9.04 -17.07
N GLN A 151 -21.12 -7.80 -16.69
CA GLN A 151 -19.81 -7.22 -16.99
C GLN A 151 -18.66 -7.91 -16.24
N ASN A 152 -18.91 -8.39 -15.02
CA ASN A 152 -17.93 -9.15 -14.24
C ASN A 152 -17.70 -10.54 -14.84
N ASP A 153 -18.75 -11.22 -15.30
CA ASP A 153 -18.65 -12.53 -15.94
C ASP A 153 -17.89 -12.43 -17.27
N ILE A 154 -18.19 -11.42 -18.08
CA ILE A 154 -17.45 -11.12 -19.32
C ILE A 154 -15.98 -10.82 -19.02
N LEU A 155 -15.70 -10.05 -17.96
CA LEU A 155 -14.32 -9.72 -17.58
C LEU A 155 -13.56 -10.96 -17.09
N LEU A 156 -14.21 -11.85 -16.34
CA LEU A 156 -13.62 -13.10 -15.87
C LEU A 156 -13.27 -14.00 -17.06
N GLU A 157 -14.19 -14.17 -18.00
CA GLU A 157 -13.97 -14.97 -19.22
C GLU A 157 -12.76 -14.47 -20.02
N LYS A 158 -12.67 -13.15 -20.23
CA LYS A 158 -11.50 -12.52 -20.87
C LYS A 158 -10.20 -12.75 -20.10
N SER A 159 -10.28 -12.85 -18.77
CA SER A 159 -9.12 -13.12 -17.91
C SER A 159 -8.60 -14.53 -18.09
N HIS A 160 -9.49 -15.51 -18.32
CA HIS A 160 -9.11 -16.87 -18.68
C HIS A 160 -8.43 -16.92 -20.05
N GLN A 161 -8.99 -16.25 -21.06
CA GLN A 161 -8.38 -16.19 -22.40
C GLN A 161 -6.96 -15.59 -22.38
N LEU A 162 -6.75 -14.55 -21.57
CA LEU A 162 -5.44 -13.94 -21.40
C LEU A 162 -4.45 -14.87 -20.68
N LEU A 163 -4.94 -15.63 -19.69
CA LEU A 163 -4.15 -16.62 -18.97
C LEU A 163 -3.64 -17.73 -19.92
N GLU A 164 -4.52 -18.26 -20.75
CA GLU A 164 -4.19 -19.28 -21.77
C GLU A 164 -3.22 -18.73 -22.82
N LYS A 165 -3.44 -17.50 -23.31
CA LYS A 165 -2.57 -16.85 -24.29
C LYS A 165 -1.11 -16.78 -23.86
N PHE A 166 -0.84 -16.53 -22.57
CA PHE A 166 0.51 -16.46 -22.02
C PHE A 166 0.96 -17.77 -21.35
N ASN A 167 0.14 -18.83 -21.42
CA ASN A 167 0.41 -20.12 -20.80
C ASN A 167 0.75 -20.00 -19.29
N TYR A 168 0.00 -19.14 -18.59
CA TYR A 168 0.14 -18.95 -17.16
C TYR A 168 -0.72 -19.95 -16.37
N PRO A 169 -0.27 -20.36 -15.18
CA PRO A 169 -1.04 -21.27 -14.34
C PRO A 169 -2.23 -20.52 -13.68
N TRP A 170 -3.30 -21.24 -13.36
CA TRP A 170 -4.58 -20.67 -12.89
C TRP A 170 -4.45 -19.81 -11.63
N GLU A 171 -3.42 -20.01 -10.81
CA GLU A 171 -3.15 -19.18 -9.64
C GLU A 171 -2.91 -17.71 -10.00
N LEU A 172 -2.49 -17.42 -11.24
CA LEU A 172 -2.29 -16.05 -11.74
C LEU A 172 -3.54 -15.43 -12.36
N LEU A 173 -4.69 -16.10 -12.31
CA LEU A 173 -5.95 -15.57 -12.84
C LEU A 173 -6.33 -14.22 -12.21
N HIS A 174 -6.08 -14.05 -10.91
CA HIS A 174 -6.34 -12.78 -10.23
C HIS A 174 -5.51 -11.62 -10.80
N LEU A 175 -4.31 -11.91 -11.29
CA LEU A 175 -3.42 -10.93 -11.91
C LEU A 175 -3.95 -10.57 -13.29
N MET A 176 -4.36 -11.54 -14.10
CA MET A 176 -4.99 -11.31 -15.41
C MET A 176 -6.26 -10.47 -15.28
N TYR A 177 -7.12 -10.81 -14.32
CA TYR A 177 -8.33 -10.05 -14.00
C TYR A 177 -8.01 -8.60 -13.64
N THR A 178 -6.99 -8.39 -12.83
CA THR A 178 -6.57 -7.05 -12.42
C THR A 178 -6.05 -6.25 -13.63
N ILE A 179 -5.19 -6.84 -14.46
CA ILE A 179 -4.64 -6.20 -15.66
C ILE A 179 -5.75 -5.81 -16.64
N LEU A 180 -6.71 -6.70 -16.88
CA LEU A 180 -7.86 -6.42 -17.74
C LEU A 180 -8.78 -5.35 -17.16
N LYS A 181 -8.99 -5.35 -15.84
CA LYS A 181 -9.77 -4.31 -15.16
C LYS A 181 -9.16 -2.92 -15.39
N TYR A 182 -7.83 -2.80 -15.31
CA TYR A 182 -7.13 -1.54 -15.63
C TYR A 182 -7.12 -1.21 -17.12
N SER A 183 -7.17 -2.22 -17.99
CA SER A 183 -7.20 -2.06 -19.45
C SER A 183 -8.63 -1.91 -20.00
N ARG A 184 -9.61 -1.59 -19.15
CA ARG A 184 -11.04 -1.44 -19.51
C ARG A 184 -11.60 -2.65 -20.27
N ALA A 185 -11.22 -3.86 -19.86
CA ALA A 185 -11.60 -5.13 -20.47
C ALA A 185 -11.18 -5.28 -21.96
N ASN A 186 -10.16 -4.55 -22.40
CA ASN A 186 -9.52 -4.71 -23.70
C ASN A 186 -8.38 -5.74 -23.58
N ILE A 187 -8.51 -6.85 -24.32
CA ILE A 187 -7.59 -8.00 -24.22
C ILE A 187 -6.28 -7.70 -24.93
N GLU A 188 -6.34 -7.04 -26.09
CA GLU A 188 -5.20 -6.68 -26.91
C GLU A 188 -4.27 -5.74 -26.15
N GLU A 189 -4.84 -4.73 -25.51
CA GLU A 189 -4.12 -3.75 -24.72
C GLU A 189 -3.55 -4.35 -23.41
N ALA A 190 -4.29 -5.27 -22.78
CA ALA A 190 -3.78 -6.02 -21.64
C ALA A 190 -2.59 -6.92 -22.03
N ALA A 191 -2.69 -7.61 -23.16
CA ALA A 191 -1.61 -8.44 -23.69
C ALA A 191 -0.37 -7.61 -24.04
N ARG A 192 -0.55 -6.47 -24.71
CA ARG A 192 0.54 -5.53 -25.03
C ARG A 192 1.28 -5.08 -23.77
N ARG A 193 0.56 -4.76 -22.69
CA ARG A 193 1.15 -4.39 -21.39
C ARG A 193 1.93 -5.53 -20.75
N ILE A 194 1.45 -6.76 -20.87
CA ILE A 194 2.15 -7.94 -20.36
C ILE A 194 3.46 -8.15 -21.12
N GLU A 195 3.43 -8.08 -22.46
CA GLU A 195 4.60 -8.21 -23.32
C GLU A 195 5.64 -7.11 -23.03
N GLU A 196 5.20 -5.86 -22.90
CA GLU A 196 6.05 -4.73 -22.53
C GLU A 196 6.71 -4.95 -21.15
N GLY A 197 5.94 -5.42 -20.17
CA GLY A 197 6.45 -5.77 -18.85
C GLY A 197 7.49 -6.89 -18.88
N GLN A 198 7.22 -7.97 -19.64
CA GLN A 198 8.16 -9.07 -19.82
C GLN A 198 9.46 -8.59 -20.50
N TYR A 199 9.35 -7.75 -21.52
CA TYR A 199 10.50 -7.16 -22.21
C TYR A 199 11.38 -6.35 -21.25
N VAL A 200 10.77 -5.43 -20.48
CA VAL A 200 11.50 -4.59 -19.52
C VAL A 200 12.20 -5.43 -18.45
N VAL A 201 11.53 -6.46 -17.92
CA VAL A 201 12.12 -7.36 -16.92
C VAL A 201 13.29 -8.16 -17.51
N ASN A 202 13.14 -8.68 -18.73
CA ASN A 202 14.21 -9.41 -19.42
C ASN A 202 15.42 -8.51 -19.71
N GLU A 203 15.17 -7.31 -20.24
CA GLU A 203 16.21 -6.33 -20.56
C GLU A 203 16.97 -5.90 -19.31
N TYR A 204 16.26 -5.63 -18.21
CA TYR A 204 16.89 -5.34 -16.92
C TYR A 204 17.77 -6.52 -16.45
N SER A 205 17.30 -7.75 -16.62
CA SER A 205 18.04 -8.95 -16.22
C SER A 205 19.32 -9.13 -17.03
N LYS A 206 19.29 -8.81 -18.33
CA LYS A 206 20.47 -8.80 -19.21
C LYS A 206 21.47 -7.71 -18.83
N LEU A 207 21.01 -6.47 -18.64
CA LEU A 207 21.87 -5.33 -18.30
C LEU A 207 22.62 -5.54 -16.98
N HIS A 208 21.96 -6.17 -16.01
CA HIS A 208 22.53 -6.44 -14.70
C HIS A 208 23.16 -7.83 -14.57
N ASN A 209 23.29 -8.58 -15.67
CA ASN A 209 23.84 -9.94 -15.71
C ASN A 209 23.23 -10.86 -14.64
N LEU A 210 21.92 -10.75 -14.40
CA LEU A 210 21.19 -11.58 -13.43
C LEU A 210 20.91 -12.99 -13.98
N ASN A 211 21.06 -13.19 -15.29
CA ASN A 211 20.90 -14.47 -15.96
C ASN A 211 22.27 -15.15 -16.11
N MET A 212 22.50 -16.23 -15.34
CA MET A 212 23.73 -17.04 -15.40
C MET A 212 23.82 -17.91 -16.66
N TYR A 213 22.70 -18.13 -17.35
CA TYR A 213 22.61 -18.94 -18.56
C TYR A 213 21.87 -18.14 -19.64
N ASP A 214 22.59 -17.72 -20.68
CA ASP A 214 22.01 -17.04 -21.86
C ASP A 214 22.21 -17.88 -23.13
N GLY A 215 22.21 -19.21 -22.98
CA GLY A 215 22.00 -20.16 -24.07
C GLY A 215 23.10 -20.32 -25.12
N VAL A 216 24.13 -19.47 -25.22
CA VAL A 216 25.23 -19.68 -26.19
C VAL A 216 26.64 -19.39 -25.68
N GLU A 217 26.86 -18.52 -24.70
CA GLU A 217 28.20 -18.37 -24.09
C GLU A 217 28.11 -18.05 -22.60
N ILE A 218 28.80 -18.86 -21.77
CA ILE A 218 29.13 -18.49 -20.40
C ILE A 218 30.13 -17.34 -20.53
N ARG A 219 29.68 -16.09 -20.33
CA ARG A 219 30.59 -14.94 -20.28
C ARG A 219 31.62 -15.21 -19.20
N GLY A 220 32.84 -15.50 -19.65
CA GLY A 220 33.96 -15.86 -18.79
C GLY A 220 34.15 -14.81 -17.71
N SER A 221 34.06 -15.25 -16.46
CA SER A 221 34.66 -14.53 -15.34
C SER A 221 36.17 -14.61 -15.50
N ASN A 222 36.75 -13.81 -16.38
CA ASN A 222 38.20 -13.71 -16.49
C ASN A 222 38.64 -12.25 -16.46
N ARG A 223 38.62 -11.70 -15.24
CA ARG A 223 39.73 -10.87 -14.79
C ARG A 223 40.84 -11.83 -14.35
N GLN A 224 41.81 -12.08 -15.20
CA GLN A 224 43.15 -12.46 -14.74
C GLN A 224 44.17 -11.84 -15.68
N CYS A 225 45.05 -11.03 -15.10
CA CYS A 225 46.23 -10.48 -15.75
C CYS A 225 47.14 -11.63 -16.21
N GLY A 226 47.80 -11.44 -17.35
CA GLY A 226 48.83 -12.31 -17.92
C GLY A 226 49.23 -11.80 -19.28
#